data_AF-A0A9P1BQQ0-F1
#
_entry.id   AF-A0A9P1BQQ0-F1
#
_cell.length_a   1.000
_cell.length_b   1.000
_cell.length_c   1.000
_cell.angle_alpha   90.00
_cell.angle_beta   90.00
_cell.angle_gamma   90.00
#
_symmetry.space_group_name_H-M   'P 1'
#
loop_
_entity.id
_entity.type
_entity.pdbx_description
1 polymer ?
#
loop_
_entity_poly.entity_id
_entity_poly.type
_entity_poly.pdbx_seq_one_letter_code
_entity_poly.pdbx_strand_id
1 'polypeptide(L)'
;MGELGLKDAEIREAVLPHLHQGRPRAASVSLRQMVSPECVQSVGCMRLAAISATSVPGQPPSKRQRVVGVDAREVPGRVRIRQILLRAWRGGTTPKPEDPVRRKQIQRTGEEAEGQLLQVLDELRQSKDGAGLSKSFTLLCRSSSECQSSLQGGELAGDLGWLDKDKGVDSQRANGKMVRPAVPAPVLRAAFDLEVGEMSDLVSSEVGVHLLLRSA
;
A
#
# COMPACT_ATOMS: atom_id res chain seq x y z
N MET A 1 -36.40 -8.66 18.81
CA MET A 1 -34.97 -8.30 18.77
C MET A 1 -34.29 -9.34 17.89
N GLY A 2 -34.02 -8.99 16.64
CA GLY A 2 -33.56 -9.95 15.62
C GLY A 2 -32.06 -10.21 15.71
N GLU A 3 -31.67 -11.46 15.47
CA GLU A 3 -30.28 -11.90 15.29
C GLU A 3 -29.68 -11.27 14.04
N LEU A 4 -29.26 -9.99 14.11
CA LEU A 4 -28.40 -9.36 13.11
C LEU A 4 -26.93 -9.58 13.44
N GLY A 5 -26.58 -10.79 13.88
CA GLY A 5 -25.20 -11.20 14.10
C GLY A 5 -24.57 -11.60 12.77
N LEU A 6 -23.47 -10.94 12.38
CA LEU A 6 -22.59 -11.42 11.32
C LEU A 6 -22.20 -12.87 11.62
N LYS A 7 -22.38 -13.78 10.66
CA LYS A 7 -22.01 -15.18 10.87
C LYS A 7 -20.48 -15.27 10.91
N ASP A 8 -19.94 -16.02 11.88
CA ASP A 8 -18.48 -16.25 11.99
C ASP A 8 -17.86 -16.79 10.69
N ALA A 9 -18.62 -17.58 9.93
CA ALA A 9 -18.21 -18.07 8.61
C ALA A 9 -17.96 -16.94 7.59
N GLU A 10 -18.87 -15.96 7.51
CA GLU A 10 -18.77 -14.82 6.58
C GLU A 10 -17.58 -13.93 6.95
N ILE A 11 -17.37 -13.70 8.27
CA ILE A 11 -16.24 -12.94 8.77
C ILE A 11 -14.91 -13.60 8.36
N ARG A 12 -14.79 -14.91 8.59
CA ARG A 12 -13.58 -15.66 8.25
C ARG A 12 -13.31 -15.65 6.75
N GLU A 13 -14.33 -15.83 5.92
CA GLU A 13 -14.20 -15.82 4.46
C GLU A 13 -13.64 -14.49 3.94
N ALA A 14 -14.12 -13.36 4.48
CA ALA A 14 -13.62 -12.04 4.08
C ALA A 14 -12.22 -11.72 4.62
N VAL A 15 -11.89 -12.15 5.84
CA VAL A 15 -10.67 -11.72 6.54
C VAL A 15 -9.47 -12.63 6.29
N LEU A 16 -9.67 -13.97 6.27
CA LEU A 16 -8.59 -14.95 6.16
C LEU A 16 -7.70 -14.76 4.92
N PRO A 17 -8.24 -14.43 3.72
CA PRO A 17 -7.41 -14.26 2.55
C PRO A 17 -6.36 -13.14 2.71
N HIS A 18 -6.66 -12.09 3.49
CA HIS A 18 -5.70 -11.02 3.75
C HIS A 18 -4.70 -11.39 4.85
N LEU A 19 -5.15 -12.06 5.91
CA LEU A 19 -4.28 -12.50 6.99
C LEU A 19 -3.24 -13.51 6.52
N HIS A 20 -3.61 -14.47 5.67
CA HIS A 20 -2.67 -15.43 5.08
C HIS A 20 -1.58 -14.77 4.21
N GLN A 21 -1.83 -13.56 3.71
CA GLN A 21 -0.88 -12.78 2.92
C GLN A 21 -0.13 -11.73 3.76
N GLY A 22 -0.24 -11.77 5.09
CA GLY A 22 0.41 -10.79 5.96
C GLY A 22 -0.15 -9.38 5.83
N ARG A 23 -1.44 -9.23 5.46
CA ARG A 23 -2.11 -7.94 5.25
C ARG A 23 -3.17 -7.63 6.32
N PRO A 24 -2.77 -7.41 7.59
CA PRO A 24 -3.71 -7.18 8.68
C PRO A 24 -4.56 -5.90 8.50
N ARG A 25 -4.04 -4.86 7.82
CA ARG A 25 -4.81 -3.63 7.56
C ARG A 25 -5.93 -3.89 6.57
N ALA A 26 -5.66 -4.52 5.43
CA ALA A 26 -6.71 -4.93 4.48
C ALA A 26 -7.76 -5.84 5.15
N ALA A 27 -7.32 -6.78 6.00
CA ALA A 27 -8.22 -7.63 6.77
C ALA A 27 -9.12 -6.81 7.71
N SER A 28 -8.56 -5.82 8.40
CA SER A 28 -9.32 -4.93 9.28
C SER A 28 -10.32 -4.04 8.54
N VAL A 29 -9.97 -3.58 7.33
CA VAL A 29 -10.87 -2.77 6.47
C VAL A 29 -12.01 -3.64 5.94
N SER A 30 -11.72 -4.88 5.53
CA SER A 30 -12.75 -5.86 5.12
C SER A 30 -13.73 -6.13 6.25
N LEU A 31 -13.21 -6.37 7.46
CA LEU A 31 -14.05 -6.56 8.65
C LEU A 31 -14.93 -5.33 8.93
N ARG A 32 -14.36 -4.12 8.85
CA ARG A 32 -15.09 -2.87 9.04
C ARG A 32 -16.22 -2.70 8.03
N GLN A 33 -16.01 -3.06 6.77
CA GLN A 33 -17.04 -2.95 5.72
C GLN A 33 -18.22 -3.90 5.92
N MET A 34 -18.00 -5.05 6.58
CA MET A 34 -19.08 -5.98 6.91
C MET A 34 -19.95 -5.50 8.08
N VAL A 35 -19.41 -4.66 8.97
CA VAL A 35 -20.15 -4.14 10.12
C VAL A 35 -20.96 -2.91 9.68
N SER A 36 -22.29 -2.99 9.79
CA SER A 36 -23.19 -1.86 9.50
C SER A 36 -22.82 -0.63 10.35
N PRO A 37 -22.90 0.61 9.81
CA PRO A 37 -22.67 1.83 10.56
C PRO A 37 -23.58 1.96 11.80
N GLU A 38 -24.74 1.29 11.80
CA GLU A 38 -25.67 1.28 12.93
C GLU A 38 -25.19 0.41 14.11
N CYS A 39 -24.24 -0.51 13.86
CA CYS A 39 -23.64 -1.39 14.86
C CYS A 39 -22.29 -0.87 15.40
N VAL A 40 -21.94 0.39 15.11
CA VAL A 40 -20.60 0.97 15.39
C VAL A 40 -20.34 1.21 16.88
N GLN A 41 -21.35 1.12 17.75
CA GLN A 41 -21.16 1.36 19.18
C GLN A 41 -20.41 0.23 19.93
N SER A 42 -20.20 -0.94 19.32
CA SER A 42 -19.63 -2.11 20.03
C SER A 42 -18.33 -2.69 19.45
N VAL A 43 -17.79 -2.13 18.37
CA VAL A 43 -16.46 -2.56 17.86
C VAL A 43 -15.36 -1.71 18.50
N GLY A 44 -15.14 -1.96 19.79
CA GLY A 44 -13.95 -1.50 20.51
C GLY A 44 -12.69 -2.10 19.90
N CYS A 45 -12.16 -1.42 18.89
CA CYS A 45 -10.76 -1.36 18.46
C CYS A 45 -9.88 -2.56 18.88
N MET A 46 -10.09 -3.75 18.31
CA MET A 46 -8.98 -4.68 18.13
C MET A 46 -8.08 -4.11 17.03
N ARG A 47 -7.30 -3.07 17.39
CA ARG A 47 -6.03 -2.85 16.71
C ARG A 47 -5.20 -4.08 17.04
N LEU A 48 -5.29 -5.09 16.17
CA LEU A 48 -4.30 -6.14 16.09
C LEU A 48 -2.99 -5.43 15.72
N ALA A 49 -2.31 -4.88 16.73
CA ALA A 49 -0.89 -4.62 16.65
C ALA A 49 -0.33 -5.97 16.25
N ALA A 50 0.16 -6.06 15.00
CA ALA A 50 0.77 -7.26 14.47
C ALA A 50 1.74 -7.74 15.55
N ILE A 51 1.37 -8.83 16.21
CA ILE A 51 2.26 -9.51 17.14
C ILE A 51 3.39 -9.90 16.22
N SER A 52 4.53 -9.20 16.32
CA SER A 52 5.74 -9.53 15.58
C SER A 52 5.88 -11.03 15.67
N ALA A 53 5.71 -11.71 14.54
CA ALA A 53 5.88 -13.14 14.47
C ALA A 53 7.21 -13.43 15.14
N THR A 54 7.14 -14.13 16.27
CA THR A 54 8.30 -14.50 17.06
C THR A 54 9.20 -15.28 16.13
N SER A 55 10.28 -14.63 15.70
CA SER A 55 11.35 -15.25 14.92
C SER A 55 11.73 -16.52 15.64
N VAL A 56 11.50 -17.67 15.01
CA VAL A 56 11.92 -18.98 15.53
C VAL A 56 13.42 -18.88 15.84
N PRO A 57 13.84 -18.99 17.11
CA PRO A 57 15.25 -18.92 17.46
C PRO A 57 15.91 -20.22 17.04
N GLY A 58 16.83 -20.19 16.07
CA GLY A 58 17.66 -21.38 15.84
C GLY A 58 18.35 -21.58 14.50
N GLN A 59 18.24 -20.68 13.52
CA GLN A 59 19.01 -20.86 12.28
C GLN A 59 20.31 -20.05 12.32
N PRO A 60 21.50 -20.69 12.30
CA PRO A 60 22.77 -19.98 12.28
C PRO A 60 22.90 -19.15 11.00
N PRO A 61 23.53 -17.97 11.06
CA PRO A 61 23.67 -17.09 9.91
C PRO A 61 24.48 -17.78 8.81
N SER A 62 23.78 -18.15 7.72
CA SER A 62 24.44 -18.64 6.51
C SER A 62 25.37 -17.55 5.99
N LYS A 63 26.65 -17.91 5.87
CA LYS A 63 27.75 -17.05 5.44
C LYS A 63 27.41 -16.50 4.05
N ARG A 64 27.04 -15.21 3.98
CA ARG A 64 26.71 -14.52 2.72
C ARG A 64 27.81 -14.74 1.69
N GLN A 65 27.49 -15.54 0.68
CA GLN A 65 28.31 -15.71 -0.50
C GLN A 65 28.36 -14.38 -1.25
N ARG A 66 29.56 -13.87 -1.47
CA ARG A 66 29.81 -12.66 -2.27
C ARG A 66 29.51 -13.00 -3.72
N VAL A 67 28.30 -12.68 -4.18
CA VAL A 67 27.91 -12.84 -5.58
C VAL A 67 28.62 -11.77 -6.41
N VAL A 68 29.62 -12.21 -7.18
CA VAL A 68 30.28 -11.41 -8.22
C VAL A 68 29.51 -11.67 -9.51
N GLY A 69 28.70 -10.69 -9.90
CA GLY A 69 27.80 -10.77 -11.07
C GLY A 69 26.51 -9.99 -10.80
N VAL A 70 26.63 -8.70 -10.49
CA VAL A 70 25.47 -7.86 -10.13
C VAL A 70 24.73 -7.50 -11.41
N ASP A 71 23.72 -8.29 -11.76
CA ASP A 71 22.62 -7.80 -12.60
C ASP A 71 22.18 -6.45 -12.03
N ALA A 72 21.98 -5.44 -12.88
CA ALA A 72 21.57 -4.08 -12.50
C ALA A 72 20.22 -4.00 -11.74
N ARG A 73 19.65 -5.15 -11.37
CA ARG A 73 18.39 -5.33 -10.65
C ARG A 73 18.52 -5.25 -9.13
N GLU A 74 19.69 -5.49 -8.52
CA GLU A 74 19.83 -5.39 -7.06
C GLU A 74 20.97 -4.45 -6.68
N VAL A 75 20.68 -3.15 -6.69
CA VAL A 75 21.58 -2.16 -6.07
C VAL A 75 21.39 -2.28 -4.55
N PRO A 76 22.40 -2.70 -3.78
CA PRO A 76 22.26 -2.87 -2.34
C PRO A 76 21.84 -1.54 -1.69
N GLY A 77 20.77 -1.58 -0.89
CA GLY A 77 20.23 -0.41 -0.19
C GLY A 77 19.22 0.43 -0.98
N ARG A 78 18.86 0.02 -2.21
CA ARG A 78 17.81 0.65 -3.00
C ARG A 78 16.70 -0.32 -3.36
N VAL A 79 15.48 0.20 -3.43
CA VAL A 79 14.30 -0.53 -3.95
C VAL A 79 13.63 0.30 -5.02
N ARG A 80 13.04 -0.35 -6.02
CA ARG A 80 12.19 0.31 -7.01
C ARG A 80 10.76 -0.12 -6.77
N ILE A 81 9.88 0.85 -6.59
CA ILE A 81 8.47 0.59 -6.31
C ILE A 81 7.55 1.32 -7.27
N ARG A 82 6.40 0.71 -7.49
CA ARG A 82 5.23 1.31 -8.12
C ARG A 82 4.16 1.50 -7.06
N GLN A 83 3.33 2.53 -7.21
CA GLN A 83 2.24 2.80 -6.28
C GLN A 83 0.90 3.11 -6.95
N ILE A 84 -0.17 2.78 -6.25
CA ILE A 84 -1.51 3.34 -6.42
C ILE A 84 -1.79 4.17 -5.16
N LEU A 85 -2.08 5.46 -5.34
CA LEU A 85 -2.35 6.39 -4.25
C LEU A 85 -3.77 6.92 -4.38
N LEU A 86 -4.57 6.75 -3.33
CA LEU A 86 -5.82 7.48 -3.16
C LEU A 86 -5.63 8.52 -2.07
N ARG A 87 -5.67 9.80 -2.44
CA ARG A 87 -5.55 10.90 -1.47
C ARG A 87 -6.76 10.92 -0.54
N ALA A 88 -6.60 11.37 0.69
CA ALA A 88 -7.71 11.50 1.63
C ALA A 88 -7.73 12.89 2.22
N TRP A 89 -8.93 13.43 2.43
CA TRP A 89 -9.09 14.66 3.19
C TRP A 89 -9.34 14.29 4.66
N ARG A 90 -8.49 14.81 5.55
CA ARG A 90 -8.60 14.58 7.00
C ARG A 90 -9.55 15.56 7.71
N GLY A 91 -10.28 16.39 6.95
CA GLY A 91 -11.11 17.45 7.51
C GLY A 91 -10.28 18.59 8.12
N GLY A 92 -10.93 19.44 8.89
CA GLY A 92 -10.31 20.56 9.61
C GLY A 92 -10.32 21.88 8.85
N THR A 93 -9.41 22.78 9.23
CA THR A 93 -9.29 24.14 8.67
C THR A 93 -8.50 24.20 7.36
N THR A 94 -7.84 23.11 6.97
CA THR A 94 -7.08 23.05 5.72
C THR A 94 -8.02 22.95 4.52
N PRO A 95 -7.75 23.68 3.42
CA PRO A 95 -8.56 23.60 2.21
C PRO A 95 -8.59 22.18 1.67
N LYS A 96 -9.71 21.80 1.04
CA LYS A 96 -9.86 20.48 0.42
C LYS A 96 -8.76 20.29 -0.63
N PRO A 97 -7.96 19.22 -0.54
CA PRO A 97 -6.89 18.99 -1.51
C PRO A 97 -7.50 18.69 -2.88
N GLU A 98 -6.80 19.13 -3.93
CA GLU A 98 -7.15 18.82 -5.31
C GLU A 98 -6.38 17.58 -5.79
N ASP A 99 -7.06 16.68 -6.49
CA ASP A 99 -6.44 15.58 -7.23
C ASP A 99 -5.63 16.18 -8.40
N PRO A 100 -4.29 16.07 -8.39
CA PRO A 100 -3.47 16.72 -9.41
C PRO A 100 -3.63 16.06 -10.79
N VAL A 101 -4.11 14.81 -10.86
CA VAL A 101 -4.31 14.06 -12.11
C VAL A 101 -5.63 14.45 -12.75
N ARG A 102 -6.71 14.48 -11.95
CA ARG A 102 -8.08 14.71 -12.46
C ARG A 102 -8.59 16.14 -12.29
N ARG A 103 -7.85 17.00 -11.57
CA ARG A 103 -8.24 18.38 -11.23
C ARG A 103 -9.61 18.46 -10.55
N LYS A 104 -9.86 17.53 -9.64
CA LYS A 104 -11.10 17.43 -8.86
C LYS A 104 -10.79 17.57 -7.38
N GLN A 105 -11.67 18.27 -6.65
CA GLN A 105 -11.54 18.38 -5.21
C GLN A 105 -11.82 17.02 -4.54
N ILE A 106 -10.92 16.61 -3.65
CA ILE A 106 -11.02 15.37 -2.89
C ILE A 106 -11.90 15.64 -1.68
N GLN A 107 -13.07 14.99 -1.64
CA GLN A 107 -14.00 15.09 -0.51
C GLN A 107 -13.95 13.86 0.40
N ARG A 108 -13.32 12.78 -0.06
CA ARG A 108 -13.37 11.49 0.63
C ARG A 108 -12.53 11.45 1.89
N THR A 109 -12.98 10.67 2.87
CA THR A 109 -12.26 10.42 4.12
C THR A 109 -11.14 9.40 3.93
N GLY A 110 -10.32 9.24 4.96
CA GLY A 110 -9.31 8.17 5.00
C GLY A 110 -9.94 6.78 4.95
N GLU A 111 -11.08 6.56 5.62
CA GLU A 111 -11.73 5.26 5.62
C GLU A 111 -12.33 4.90 4.26
N GLU A 112 -12.90 5.88 3.56
CA GLU A 112 -13.42 5.71 2.20
C GLU A 112 -12.29 5.39 1.22
N ALA A 113 -11.16 6.08 1.34
CA ALA A 113 -9.98 5.80 0.52
C ALA A 113 -9.43 4.38 0.78
N GLU A 114 -9.41 3.92 2.04
CA GLU A 114 -9.05 2.53 2.36
C GLU A 114 -10.01 1.53 1.73
N GLY A 115 -11.31 1.78 1.81
CA GLY A 115 -12.32 0.90 1.24
C GLY A 115 -12.23 0.80 -0.29
N GLN A 116 -11.99 1.93 -0.97
CA GLN A 116 -11.74 1.96 -2.41
C GLN A 116 -10.46 1.23 -2.79
N LEU A 117 -9.38 1.40 -2.01
CA LEU A 117 -8.11 0.75 -2.31
C LEU A 117 -8.12 -0.75 -1.98
N LEU A 118 -8.95 -1.20 -1.04
CA LEU A 118 -9.21 -2.60 -0.78
C LEU A 118 -9.86 -3.29 -1.99
N GLN A 119 -10.83 -2.64 -2.65
CA GLN A 119 -11.43 -3.18 -3.89
C GLN A 119 -10.37 -3.34 -4.99
N VAL A 120 -9.52 -2.33 -5.17
CA VAL A 120 -8.38 -2.40 -6.12
C VAL A 120 -7.43 -3.54 -5.77
N LEU A 121 -7.17 -3.77 -4.48
CA LEU A 121 -6.33 -4.87 -4.01
C LEU A 121 -6.95 -6.23 -4.37
N ASP A 122 -8.25 -6.40 -4.17
CA ASP A 122 -8.94 -7.66 -4.49
C ASP A 122 -9.01 -7.91 -5.99
N GLU A 123 -9.22 -6.87 -6.81
CA GLU A 123 -9.11 -6.96 -8.27
C GLU A 123 -7.71 -7.42 -8.71
N LEU A 124 -6.65 -6.87 -8.12
CA LEU A 124 -5.28 -7.29 -8.42
C LEU A 124 -5.02 -8.75 -8.04
N ARG A 125 -5.59 -9.21 -6.92
CA ARG A 125 -5.44 -10.62 -6.46
C ARG A 125 -6.14 -11.61 -7.37
N GLN A 126 -7.23 -11.21 -8.01
CA GLN A 126 -7.95 -12.05 -8.96
C GLN A 126 -7.17 -12.22 -10.27
N SER A 127 -6.21 -11.36 -10.58
CA SER A 127 -5.28 -11.55 -11.70
C SER A 127 -4.26 -12.66 -11.37
N LYS A 128 -4.55 -13.90 -11.81
CA LYS A 128 -3.84 -15.12 -11.37
C LYS A 128 -2.43 -15.33 -11.93
N ASP A 129 -1.95 -14.48 -12.84
CA ASP A 129 -0.62 -14.66 -13.46
C ASP A 129 0.35 -13.57 -13.00
N GLY A 130 1.58 -13.93 -12.61
CA GLY A 130 2.61 -12.95 -12.21
C GLY A 130 2.94 -11.91 -13.30
N ALA A 131 2.92 -12.33 -14.57
CA ALA A 131 3.02 -11.40 -15.70
C ALA A 131 1.74 -10.56 -15.91
N GLY A 132 0.59 -11.11 -15.53
CA GLY A 132 -0.70 -10.42 -15.51
C GLY A 132 -0.79 -9.36 -14.41
N LEU A 133 -0.12 -9.57 -13.28
CA LEU A 133 -0.14 -8.64 -12.16
C LEU A 133 0.44 -7.28 -12.53
N SER A 134 1.60 -7.24 -13.18
CA SER A 134 2.24 -5.97 -13.59
C SER A 134 1.37 -5.17 -14.58
N LYS A 135 0.71 -5.87 -15.52
CA LYS A 135 -0.21 -5.25 -16.49
C LYS A 135 -1.48 -4.75 -15.81
N SER A 136 -2.09 -5.57 -14.95
CA SER A 136 -3.30 -5.21 -14.19
C SER A 136 -3.02 -4.03 -13.26
N PHE A 137 -1.87 -4.01 -12.59
CA PHE A 137 -1.41 -2.89 -11.78
C PHE A 137 -1.25 -1.62 -12.61
N THR A 138 -0.71 -1.71 -13.83
CA THR A 138 -0.61 -0.56 -14.74
C THR A 138 -1.97 0.01 -15.09
N LEU A 139 -2.94 -0.85 -15.42
CA LEU A 139 -4.29 -0.44 -15.78
C LEU A 139 -5.00 0.22 -14.59
N LEU A 140 -4.99 -0.43 -13.43
CA LEU A 140 -5.63 0.07 -12.20
C LEU A 140 -4.94 1.32 -11.65
N CYS A 141 -3.63 1.44 -11.81
CA CYS A 141 -2.91 2.66 -11.45
C CYS A 141 -3.37 3.84 -12.30
N ARG A 142 -3.52 3.67 -13.63
CA ARG A 142 -4.01 4.74 -14.51
C ARG A 142 -5.46 5.12 -14.23
N SER A 143 -6.33 4.13 -13.97
CA SER A 143 -7.74 4.40 -13.73
C SER A 143 -7.99 5.03 -12.37
N SER A 144 -7.29 4.57 -11.34
CA SER A 144 -7.67 4.82 -9.95
C SER A 144 -6.71 5.75 -9.21
N SER A 145 -5.41 5.70 -9.48
CA SER A 145 -4.39 6.47 -8.74
C SER A 145 -4.45 7.97 -8.98
N GLU A 146 -4.15 8.73 -7.94
CA GLU A 146 -4.10 10.20 -7.92
C GLU A 146 -2.69 10.73 -7.66
N CYS A 147 -1.70 9.85 -7.76
CA CYS A 147 -0.32 10.26 -7.89
C CYS A 147 -0.05 10.67 -9.34
N GLN A 148 0.73 11.73 -9.54
CA GLN A 148 1.22 12.13 -10.86
C GLN A 148 2.02 11.01 -11.57
N SER A 149 2.59 10.06 -10.83
CA SER A 149 3.28 8.91 -11.43
C SER A 149 2.35 8.00 -12.25
N SER A 150 1.03 8.05 -12.04
CA SER A 150 0.04 7.32 -12.84
C SER A 150 0.02 7.75 -14.31
N LEU A 151 0.47 8.97 -14.62
CA LEU A 151 0.54 9.52 -15.97
C LEU A 151 1.75 9.02 -16.77
N GLN A 152 2.73 8.36 -16.13
CA GLN A 152 3.88 7.81 -16.84
C GLN A 152 3.46 6.78 -17.89
N GLY A 153 4.16 6.71 -19.03
CA GLY A 153 3.83 5.84 -20.17
C GLY A 153 4.17 4.36 -19.94
N GLY A 154 3.48 3.46 -20.66
CA GLY A 154 3.73 2.03 -20.63
C GLY A 154 3.58 1.41 -19.23
N GLU A 155 4.50 0.49 -18.89
CA GLU A 155 4.57 -0.22 -17.60
C GLU A 155 5.08 0.65 -16.44
N LEU A 156 5.53 1.87 -16.71
CA LEU A 156 6.03 2.79 -15.69
C LEU A 156 4.91 3.53 -14.94
N ALA A 157 3.63 3.30 -15.28
CA ALA A 157 2.53 3.91 -14.54
C ALA A 157 2.62 3.54 -13.05
N GLY A 158 2.69 4.56 -12.20
CA GLY A 158 2.86 4.44 -10.76
C GLY A 158 4.30 4.37 -10.27
N ASP A 159 5.31 4.31 -11.14
CA ASP A 159 6.73 4.15 -10.76
C ASP A 159 7.25 5.39 -10.02
N LEU A 160 7.86 5.14 -8.85
CA LEU A 160 8.55 6.16 -8.05
C LEU A 160 10.05 6.17 -8.30
N GLY A 161 10.54 5.26 -9.15
CA GLY A 161 11.95 5.06 -9.40
C GLY A 161 12.64 4.41 -8.20
N TRP A 162 13.96 4.56 -8.15
CA TRP A 162 14.79 4.00 -7.09
C TRP A 162 14.68 4.85 -5.82
N LEU A 163 14.28 4.21 -4.73
CA LEU A 163 14.25 4.75 -3.38
C LEU A 163 15.47 4.26 -2.60
N ASP A 164 16.10 5.18 -1.88
CA ASP A 164 17.22 4.90 -0.97
C ASP A 164 16.69 4.90 0.48
N LYS A 165 17.13 3.94 1.31
CA LYS A 165 16.69 3.84 2.71
C LYS A 165 17.11 5.06 3.52
N ASP A 166 18.34 5.54 3.28
CA ASP A 166 18.96 6.60 4.05
C ASP A 166 18.68 8.01 3.50
N LYS A 167 18.24 8.12 2.24
CA LYS A 167 18.01 9.43 1.57
C LYS A 167 16.54 9.72 1.31
N GLY A 168 15.65 8.75 1.55
CA GLY A 168 14.25 8.80 1.12
C GLY A 168 13.37 9.81 1.85
N VAL A 169 13.80 10.34 3.00
CA VAL A 169 13.00 11.28 3.80
C VAL A 169 13.37 12.75 3.52
N ASP A 170 14.64 13.07 3.32
CA ASP A 170 15.09 14.47 3.44
C ASP A 170 15.64 15.13 2.18
N SER A 171 15.92 14.43 1.06
CA SER A 171 16.67 15.10 -0.02
C SER A 171 16.56 14.49 -1.42
N GLN A 172 15.65 15.02 -2.24
CA GLN A 172 15.96 15.25 -3.65
C GLN A 172 16.05 16.77 -3.90
N ARG A 173 17.20 17.34 -3.53
CA ARG A 173 17.63 18.64 -4.06
C ARG A 173 18.37 18.37 -5.37
N ALA A 174 17.68 18.49 -6.49
CA ALA A 174 18.33 18.62 -7.80
C ALA A 174 18.42 20.13 -8.13
N ASN A 175 19.63 20.64 -8.34
CA ASN A 175 19.88 22.01 -8.82
C ASN A 175 19.29 23.14 -7.96
N GLY A 176 19.33 23.02 -6.63
CA GLY A 176 18.83 24.07 -5.71
C GLY A 176 17.32 24.30 -5.76
N LYS A 177 16.57 23.59 -6.60
CA LYS A 177 15.11 23.58 -6.60
C LYS A 177 14.62 22.33 -5.88
N MET A 178 13.75 22.53 -4.90
CA MET A 178 13.13 21.46 -4.12
C MET A 178 12.07 20.78 -5.00
N VAL A 179 12.45 19.73 -5.73
CA VAL A 179 11.56 19.07 -6.69
C VAL A 179 11.62 17.57 -6.47
N ARG A 180 10.86 17.12 -5.48
CA ARG A 180 9.89 16.01 -5.53
C ARG A 180 9.21 15.96 -4.15
N PRO A 181 7.93 15.56 -4.07
CA PRO A 181 7.32 15.28 -2.78
C PRO A 181 8.14 14.15 -2.13
N ALA A 182 8.65 14.41 -0.93
CA ALA A 182 9.30 13.39 -0.11
C ALA A 182 8.33 12.20 -0.01
N VAL A 183 8.84 10.99 -0.25
CA VAL A 183 8.02 9.78 -0.08
C VAL A 183 7.70 9.68 1.41
N PRO A 184 6.43 9.56 1.82
CA PRO A 184 6.08 9.50 3.23
C PRO A 184 6.85 8.39 3.95
N ALA A 185 7.31 8.64 5.17
CA ALA A 185 8.09 7.66 5.94
C ALA A 185 7.40 6.28 6.07
N PRO A 186 6.07 6.17 6.27
CA PRO A 186 5.38 4.88 6.28
C PRO A 186 5.49 4.12 4.94
N VAL A 187 5.45 4.85 3.82
CA VAL A 187 5.58 4.28 2.47
C VAL A 187 7.00 3.80 2.24
N LEU A 188 8.01 4.59 2.65
CA LEU A 188 9.41 4.20 2.53
C LEU A 188 9.70 2.93 3.35
N ARG A 189 9.23 2.88 4.60
CA ARG A 189 9.37 1.69 5.45
C ARG A 189 8.74 0.47 4.79
N ALA A 190 7.48 0.57 4.38
CA ALA A 190 6.78 -0.54 3.72
C ALA A 190 7.50 -0.98 2.44
N ALA A 191 8.02 -0.05 1.63
CA ALA A 191 8.74 -0.37 0.40
C ALA A 191 9.98 -1.25 0.62
N PHE A 192 10.71 -1.03 1.72
CA PHE A 192 11.90 -1.81 2.07
C PHE A 192 11.60 -3.15 2.73
N ASP A 193 10.39 -3.33 3.27
CA ASP A 193 9.95 -4.57 3.90
C ASP A 193 9.41 -5.58 2.86
N LEU A 194 9.16 -5.17 1.60
CA LEU A 194 8.65 -6.03 0.52
C LEU A 194 9.74 -6.82 -0.19
N GLU A 195 9.41 -8.02 -0.65
CA GLU A 195 10.18 -8.81 -1.62
C GLU A 195 9.94 -8.33 -3.07
N VAL A 196 10.84 -8.67 -4.00
CA VAL A 196 10.69 -8.30 -5.41
C VAL A 196 9.48 -9.03 -6.02
N GLY A 197 8.56 -8.26 -6.61
CA GLY A 197 7.28 -8.75 -7.11
C GLY A 197 6.17 -8.78 -6.07
N GLU A 198 6.46 -8.45 -4.81
CA GLU A 198 5.47 -8.44 -3.74
C GLU A 198 4.65 -7.15 -3.72
N MET A 199 3.36 -7.29 -3.37
CA MET A 199 2.46 -6.17 -3.10
C MET A 199 2.26 -5.97 -1.60
N SER A 200 2.32 -4.71 -1.16
CA SER A 200 2.09 -4.34 0.24
C SER A 200 0.65 -4.54 0.69
N ASP A 201 0.48 -4.43 2.00
CA ASP A 201 -0.80 -4.07 2.61
C ASP A 201 -1.18 -2.60 2.29
N LEU A 202 -2.32 -2.13 2.80
CA LEU A 202 -2.74 -0.73 2.72
C LEU A 202 -1.88 0.13 3.66
N VAL A 203 -1.13 1.08 3.09
CA VAL A 203 -0.22 1.95 3.84
C VAL A 203 -0.81 3.35 3.94
N SER A 204 -1.21 3.77 5.14
CA SER A 204 -1.73 5.12 5.39
C SER A 204 -0.59 6.13 5.59
N SER A 205 -0.72 7.30 4.99
CA SER A 205 0.17 8.46 5.16
C SER A 205 -0.62 9.75 5.42
N GLU A 206 0.08 10.85 5.56
CA GLU A 206 -0.46 12.21 5.58
C GLU A 206 -1.12 12.61 4.25
N VAL A 207 -0.69 12.02 3.13
CA VAL A 207 -1.21 12.33 1.79
C VAL A 207 -2.47 11.52 1.47
N GLY A 208 -2.53 10.27 1.92
CA GLY A 208 -3.62 9.35 1.60
C GLY A 208 -3.30 7.90 1.95
N VAL A 209 -3.90 6.97 1.20
CA VAL A 209 -3.68 5.54 1.34
C VAL A 209 -2.95 5.02 0.10
N HIS A 210 -1.91 4.23 0.32
CA HIS A 210 -1.03 3.73 -0.71
C HIS A 210 -1.10 2.21 -0.79
N LEU A 211 -1.02 1.69 -2.01
CA LEU A 211 -0.78 0.28 -2.31
C LEU A 211 0.49 0.21 -3.14
N LEU A 212 1.47 -0.57 -2.68
CA LEU A 212 2.81 -0.62 -3.26
C LEU A 212 3.03 -1.96 -3.96
N LEU A 213 3.78 -1.95 -5.05
CA LEU A 213 4.32 -3.14 -5.72
C LEU A 213 5.82 -2.93 -5.90
N ARG A 214 6.65 -3.80 -5.31
CA ARG A 214 8.10 -3.74 -5.49
C ARG A 214 8.48 -4.40 -6.82
N SER A 215 9.14 -3.64 -7.70
CA SER A 215 9.58 -4.12 -9.01
C SER A 215 11.06 -4.49 -9.07
N ALA A 216 11.88 -3.95 -8.16
CA ALA A 216 13.28 -4.31 -7.93
C ALA A 216 13.71 -3.99 -6.49
#